data_AF-A0A550J899-F1
#
_entry.id   AF-A0A550J899-F1
#
_cell.length_a   1.000
_cell.length_b   1.000
_cell.length_c   1.000
_cell.angle_alpha   90.00
_cell.angle_beta   90.00
_cell.angle_gamma   90.00
#
_symmetry.space_group_name_H-M   'P 1'
#
loop_
_entity.id
_entity.type
_entity.pdbx_description
1 polymer ?
#
loop_
_entity_poly.entity_id
_entity_poly.type
_entity_poly.pdbx_seq_one_letter_code
_entity_poly.pdbx_strand_id
1 'polypeptide(L)'
;MSRPYVLTISSEKGGVGKTTLATNLAIYLKAINEDLPVTLFSFDNHFSVDRMFRIGRAPHAGNVLKMLVEKKIDPAVEMGEYGVQFVPSSGELAEMRDQLTNPARLARILAESELSGVVIIDTRPDMDIFTQNALFAADRVVVPVKDAPSLENCKHLYEFFDRHGLSRRALRILPCLVDQRIHYDGPFRDPYQLLKAYAINRGYRCLEGYIAKSPKVESLNTNPEGKIYPVITHGRATEVHVQFSHLARQIYLDTLEAQPRRLDLFAEELGRQAHARDESFSTRRAHLSSTCLLCDKPLVADDGCLHAGYYWENPAAERAGFLEEDCFAGLVFPYFYRSRRQIENQDPLRELFRESAQRSFFVLRRAPNSRGFYQQQLSFYRFDDEGLEVSHKVIELPELSGAPQEGLPHWTPLLRNAALLDDDNRLTDGFLLIRRVSSDFSEGILYDEQYRQFRQTAERIAAQLPRD
;
A
#
# COMPACT_ATOMS: atom_id res chain seq x y z
N MET A 1 7.00 -21.67 -7.59
CA MET A 1 6.39 -22.46 -6.49
C MET A 1 5.05 -21.81 -6.11
N SER A 2 4.09 -22.54 -5.54
CA SER A 2 2.83 -21.93 -5.06
C SER A 2 3.07 -21.15 -3.77
N ARG A 3 2.49 -19.95 -3.65
CA ARG A 3 2.53 -19.14 -2.40
C ARG A 3 1.97 -19.93 -1.22
N PRO A 4 2.42 -19.70 0.02
CA PRO A 4 2.03 -20.52 1.14
C PRO A 4 0.55 -20.31 1.50
N TYR A 5 -0.08 -21.34 2.06
CA TYR A 5 -1.37 -21.23 2.72
C TYR A 5 -1.17 -20.64 4.13
N VAL A 6 -1.81 -19.52 4.42
CA VAL A 6 -1.63 -18.79 5.68
C VAL A 6 -2.75 -19.14 6.66
N LEU A 7 -2.38 -19.82 7.75
CA LEU A 7 -3.24 -20.15 8.88
C LEU A 7 -2.92 -19.24 10.06
N THR A 8 -3.85 -18.39 10.46
CA THR A 8 -3.69 -17.55 11.66
C THR A 8 -4.48 -18.11 12.84
N ILE A 9 -3.84 -18.26 13.99
CA ILE A 9 -4.51 -18.58 15.25
C ILE A 9 -4.63 -17.29 16.06
N SER A 10 -5.84 -16.74 16.15
CA SER A 10 -6.05 -15.43 16.77
C SER A 10 -7.29 -15.35 17.65
N SER A 11 -7.14 -14.65 18.77
CA SER A 11 -8.20 -14.41 19.75
C SER A 11 -7.74 -13.32 20.71
N GLU A 12 -8.57 -12.30 20.91
CA GLU A 12 -8.37 -11.21 21.87
C GLU A 12 -8.43 -11.65 23.34
N LYS A 13 -8.79 -12.91 23.59
CA LYS A 13 -8.76 -13.44 24.95
C LYS A 13 -7.45 -14.18 25.20
N GLY A 14 -6.77 -13.80 26.28
CA GLY A 14 -5.63 -14.53 26.82
C GLY A 14 -6.02 -15.92 27.36
N GLY A 15 -5.13 -16.90 27.24
CA GLY A 15 -5.31 -18.22 27.84
C GLY A 15 -6.48 -19.04 27.26
N VAL A 16 -6.75 -18.91 25.96
CA VAL A 16 -7.70 -19.76 25.20
C VAL A 16 -7.03 -20.91 24.46
N GLY A 17 -5.69 -20.99 24.53
CA GLY A 17 -4.90 -22.04 23.88
C GLY A 17 -4.33 -21.70 22.50
N LYS A 18 -4.18 -20.41 22.13
CA LYS A 18 -3.63 -19.98 20.82
C LYS A 18 -2.29 -20.63 20.49
N THR A 19 -1.28 -20.40 21.32
CA THR A 19 0.06 -20.98 21.13
C THR A 19 0.03 -22.49 21.13
N THR A 20 -0.70 -23.12 22.06
CA THR A 20 -0.82 -24.59 22.10
C THR A 20 -1.42 -25.15 20.82
N LEU A 21 -2.44 -24.49 20.26
CA LEU A 21 -3.02 -24.84 18.97
C LEU A 21 -2.02 -24.65 17.85
N ALA A 22 -1.38 -23.48 17.74
CA ALA A 22 -0.48 -23.14 16.66
C ALA A 22 0.71 -24.10 16.59
N THR A 23 1.37 -24.34 17.73
CA THR A 23 2.55 -25.19 17.80
C THR A 23 2.21 -26.67 17.56
N ASN A 24 1.13 -27.18 18.16
CA ASN A 24 0.74 -28.57 17.91
C ASN A 24 0.24 -28.75 16.48
N LEU A 25 -0.56 -27.83 15.92
CA LEU A 25 -1.01 -27.95 14.52
C LEU A 25 0.17 -28.03 13.55
N ALA A 26 1.24 -27.26 13.78
CA ALA A 26 2.45 -27.36 12.95
C ALA A 26 3.00 -28.80 12.92
N ILE A 27 3.11 -29.43 14.09
CA ILE A 27 3.65 -30.77 14.26
C ILE A 27 2.70 -31.83 13.68
N TYR A 28 1.39 -31.70 13.89
CA TYR A 28 0.42 -32.66 13.33
C TYR A 28 0.32 -32.55 11.81
N LEU A 29 0.48 -31.36 11.22
CA LEU A 29 0.54 -31.20 9.76
C LEU A 29 1.77 -31.90 9.17
N LYS A 30 2.95 -31.75 9.80
CA LYS A 30 4.15 -32.53 9.45
C LYS A 30 3.94 -34.04 9.60
N ALA A 31 3.19 -34.47 10.62
CA ALA A 31 2.89 -35.89 10.82
C ALA A 31 1.90 -36.45 9.78
N ILE A 32 1.02 -35.61 9.20
CA ILE A 32 0.12 -35.99 8.11
C ILE A 32 0.90 -36.11 6.79
N ASN A 33 1.82 -35.17 6.54
CA ASN A 33 2.64 -35.15 5.33
C ASN A 33 4.05 -34.64 5.69
N GLU A 34 5.01 -35.56 5.71
CA GLU A 34 6.41 -35.28 6.10
C GLU A 34 7.10 -34.32 5.13
N ASP A 35 6.71 -34.31 3.86
CA ASP A 35 7.28 -33.44 2.82
C ASP A 35 6.63 -32.05 2.81
N LEU A 36 5.52 -31.85 3.52
CA LEU A 36 4.85 -30.54 3.59
C LEU A 36 5.76 -29.53 4.30
N PRO A 37 6.14 -28.41 3.66
CA PRO A 37 6.80 -27.31 4.36
C PRO A 37 5.81 -26.67 5.33
N VAL A 38 6.21 -26.52 6.59
CA VAL A 38 5.41 -25.89 7.63
C VAL A 38 6.29 -24.88 8.36
N THR A 39 5.89 -23.61 8.35
CA THR A 39 6.61 -22.52 8.99
C THR A 39 5.73 -21.83 10.03
N LEU A 40 6.20 -21.70 11.27
CA LEU A 40 5.47 -21.04 12.36
C LEU A 40 6.06 -19.66 12.67
N PHE A 41 5.24 -18.61 12.61
CA PHE A 41 5.62 -17.26 13.01
C PHE A 41 5.06 -16.93 14.40
N SER A 42 5.94 -16.54 15.32
CA SER A 42 5.57 -16.20 16.70
C SER A 42 5.37 -14.69 16.87
N PHE A 43 4.13 -14.21 16.85
CA PHE A 43 3.80 -12.79 17.06
C PHE A 43 3.48 -12.47 18.54
N ASP A 44 3.80 -13.40 19.44
CA ASP A 44 3.68 -13.28 20.89
C ASP A 44 5.07 -13.36 21.55
N ASN A 45 5.36 -12.54 22.57
CA ASN A 45 6.67 -12.45 23.22
C ASN A 45 6.92 -13.56 24.26
N HIS A 46 6.01 -14.52 24.40
CA HIS A 46 6.04 -15.53 25.46
C HIS A 46 7.07 -16.67 25.27
N PHE A 47 7.92 -16.60 24.24
CA PHE A 47 8.99 -17.58 23.89
C PHE A 47 8.57 -19.06 23.87
N SER A 48 7.27 -19.35 23.79
CA SER A 48 6.76 -20.72 23.84
C SER A 48 7.05 -21.50 22.56
N VAL A 49 7.02 -20.82 21.42
CA VAL A 49 7.47 -21.38 20.12
C VAL A 49 8.93 -21.83 20.23
N ASP A 50 9.78 -20.98 20.76
CA ASP A 50 11.19 -21.27 20.96
C ASP A 50 11.43 -22.47 21.87
N ARG A 51 10.73 -22.55 23.00
CA ARG A 51 10.86 -23.66 23.95
C ARG A 51 10.38 -25.01 23.39
N MET A 52 9.57 -24.99 22.33
CA MET A 52 9.10 -26.20 21.65
C MET A 52 10.00 -26.61 20.50
N PHE A 53 10.45 -25.66 19.67
CA PHE A 53 11.08 -25.98 18.39
C PHE A 53 12.58 -25.73 18.34
N ARG A 54 13.17 -24.95 19.23
CA ARG A 54 14.57 -24.55 19.06
C ARG A 54 15.52 -25.73 19.23
N ILE A 55 16.40 -25.90 18.25
CA ILE A 55 17.51 -26.86 18.29
C ILE A 55 18.76 -26.15 18.81
N GLY A 56 19.31 -26.61 19.93
CA GLY A 56 20.53 -26.03 20.51
C GLY A 56 20.31 -24.68 21.21
N ARG A 57 21.41 -23.95 21.43
CA ARG A 57 21.45 -22.69 22.20
C ARG A 57 22.03 -21.50 21.42
N ALA A 58 22.09 -21.61 20.09
CA ALA A 58 22.59 -20.52 19.26
C ALA A 58 21.68 -19.28 19.37
N PRO A 59 22.23 -18.06 19.24
CA PRO A 59 21.44 -16.85 19.08
C PRO A 59 20.57 -16.92 17.82
N HIS A 60 19.46 -16.19 17.83
CA HIS A 60 18.56 -16.08 16.69
C HIS A 60 19.23 -15.47 15.47
N ALA A 61 18.97 -16.04 14.29
CA ALA A 61 19.41 -15.46 13.02
C ALA A 61 18.57 -14.22 12.64
N GLY A 62 17.29 -14.23 13.02
CA GLY A 62 16.34 -13.15 12.85
C GLY A 62 15.09 -13.38 13.70
N ASN A 63 14.13 -12.47 13.63
CA ASN A 63 12.85 -12.58 14.32
C ASN A 63 11.74 -11.91 13.50
N VAL A 64 10.49 -12.09 13.90
CA VAL A 64 9.34 -11.54 13.18
C VAL A 64 9.36 -10.01 13.08
N LEU A 65 9.94 -9.31 14.06
CA LEU A 65 10.08 -7.85 14.00
C LEU A 65 11.06 -7.43 12.91
N LYS A 66 12.26 -8.05 12.89
CA LYS A 66 13.27 -7.83 11.85
C LYS A 66 12.71 -8.12 10.46
N MET A 67 11.98 -9.22 10.31
CA MET A 67 11.27 -9.57 9.07
C MET A 67 10.31 -8.46 8.63
N LEU A 68 9.50 -7.90 9.53
CA LEU A 68 8.54 -6.84 9.21
C LEU A 68 9.21 -5.49 8.91
N VAL A 69 10.33 -5.18 9.57
CA VAL A 69 11.10 -3.93 9.36
C VAL A 69 11.90 -4.00 8.05
N GLU A 70 12.68 -5.06 7.85
CA GLU A 70 13.54 -5.27 6.67
C GLU A 70 12.78 -5.74 5.44
N LYS A 71 11.52 -6.18 5.61
CA LYS A 71 10.63 -6.68 4.54
C LYS A 71 11.21 -7.91 3.83
N LYS A 72 11.86 -8.82 4.56
CA LYS A 72 12.48 -10.05 4.02
C LYS A 72 12.33 -11.22 4.99
N ILE A 73 12.17 -12.44 4.46
CA ILE A 73 11.90 -13.66 5.24
C ILE A 73 13.16 -14.52 5.46
N ASP A 74 13.98 -14.72 4.43
CA ASP A 74 15.01 -15.77 4.38
C ASP A 74 16.00 -15.81 5.58
N PRO A 75 16.55 -14.68 6.08
CA PRO A 75 17.46 -14.73 7.23
C PRO A 75 16.77 -15.04 8.58
N ALA A 76 15.44 -15.07 8.63
CA ALA A 76 14.68 -15.20 9.87
C ALA A 76 14.08 -16.61 10.08
N VAL A 77 14.05 -17.46 9.04
CA VAL A 77 13.46 -18.80 9.11
C VAL A 77 14.47 -19.81 9.60
N GLU A 78 14.24 -20.37 10.78
CA GLU A 78 15.08 -21.39 11.41
C GLU A 78 14.42 -22.78 11.28
N MET A 79 15.22 -23.82 11.06
CA MET A 79 14.72 -25.20 11.14
C MET A 79 14.66 -25.63 12.61
N GLY A 80 13.46 -26.03 13.06
CA GLY A 80 13.21 -26.49 14.42
C GLY A 80 13.03 -28.01 14.56
N GLU A 81 12.80 -28.44 15.79
CA GLU A 81 12.42 -29.83 16.09
C GLU A 81 11.16 -30.24 15.31
N TYR A 82 10.98 -31.55 15.11
CA TYR A 82 9.83 -32.14 14.39
C TYR A 82 9.72 -31.74 12.91
N GLY A 83 10.78 -31.20 12.31
CA GLY A 83 10.80 -30.78 10.89
C GLY A 83 9.92 -29.55 10.61
N VAL A 84 9.63 -28.76 11.65
CA VAL A 84 8.87 -27.51 11.58
C VAL A 84 9.87 -26.35 11.50
N GLN A 85 9.72 -25.51 10.49
CA GLN A 85 10.43 -24.24 10.44
C GLN A 85 9.76 -23.22 11.34
N PHE A 86 10.50 -22.27 11.91
CA PHE A 86 9.89 -21.21 12.71
C PHE A 86 10.65 -19.89 12.60
N VAL A 87 9.93 -18.80 12.81
CA VAL A 87 10.49 -17.45 12.98
C VAL A 87 10.16 -17.02 14.41
N PRO A 88 11.19 -16.81 15.25
CA PRO A 88 11.01 -16.49 16.67
C PRO A 88 10.40 -15.11 16.85
N SER A 89 9.86 -14.89 18.03
CA SER A 89 9.33 -13.58 18.44
C SER A 89 10.43 -12.58 18.74
N SER A 90 10.07 -11.32 18.97
CA SER A 90 10.95 -10.31 19.54
C SER A 90 10.37 -9.73 20.83
N GLY A 91 11.23 -9.52 21.83
CA GLY A 91 10.87 -8.79 23.05
C GLY A 91 10.49 -7.34 22.78
N GLU A 92 11.00 -6.76 21.68
CA GLU A 92 10.79 -5.36 21.28
C GLU A 92 9.50 -5.14 20.49
N LEU A 93 8.68 -6.19 20.26
CA LEU A 93 7.45 -6.07 19.48
C LEU A 93 6.51 -4.99 20.02
N ALA A 94 6.38 -4.86 21.35
CA ALA A 94 5.50 -3.86 21.95
C ALA A 94 5.97 -2.42 21.69
N GLU A 95 7.27 -2.17 21.75
CA GLU A 95 7.89 -0.85 21.58
C GLU A 95 7.82 -0.37 20.12
N MET A 96 7.83 -1.32 19.19
CA MET A 96 7.91 -1.05 17.76
C MET A 96 6.55 -1.02 17.07
N ARG A 97 5.45 -1.07 17.84
CA ARG A 97 4.09 -1.10 17.26
C ARG A 97 3.83 0.11 16.36
N ASP A 98 4.29 1.30 16.77
CA ASP A 98 3.96 2.55 16.08
C ASP A 98 4.77 2.73 14.78
N GLN A 99 5.81 1.91 14.58
CA GLN A 99 6.59 1.89 13.33
C GLN A 99 5.86 1.15 12.20
N LEU A 100 4.86 0.34 12.55
CA LEU A 100 4.04 -0.38 11.59
C LEU A 100 2.64 0.25 11.57
N THR A 101 2.23 0.72 10.40
CA THR A 101 0.89 1.34 10.22
C THR A 101 0.04 0.62 9.18
N ASN A 102 0.66 -0.21 8.34
CA ASN A 102 -0.01 -0.88 7.24
C ASN A 102 -0.29 -2.36 7.58
N PRO A 103 -1.57 -2.79 7.64
CA PRO A 103 -1.94 -4.19 7.90
C PRO A 103 -1.66 -5.12 6.72
N ALA A 104 -1.38 -4.61 5.53
CA ALA A 104 -1.07 -5.42 4.34
C ALA A 104 0.43 -5.78 4.22
N ARG A 105 1.28 -5.35 5.15
CA ARG A 105 2.73 -5.48 5.02
C ARG A 105 3.18 -6.93 5.02
N LEU A 106 2.67 -7.75 5.94
CA LEU A 106 3.01 -9.18 6.00
C LEU A 106 2.54 -9.91 4.74
N ALA A 107 1.34 -9.59 4.24
CA ALA A 107 0.83 -10.18 3.00
C ALA A 107 1.75 -9.87 1.80
N ARG A 108 2.29 -8.66 1.72
CA ARG A 108 3.29 -8.30 0.70
C ARG A 108 4.58 -9.09 0.84
N ILE A 109 5.13 -9.14 2.05
CA ILE A 109 6.36 -9.89 2.35
C ILE A 109 6.20 -11.37 1.97
N LEU A 110 5.07 -11.99 2.32
CA LEU A 110 4.78 -13.39 1.98
C LEU A 110 4.53 -13.60 0.49
N ALA A 111 3.83 -12.68 -0.17
CA ALA A 111 3.53 -12.78 -1.60
C ALA A 111 4.76 -12.65 -2.51
N GLU A 112 5.81 -11.97 -2.02
CA GLU A 112 7.11 -11.76 -2.68
C GLU A 112 8.18 -12.78 -2.22
N SER A 113 7.86 -13.66 -1.26
CA SER A 113 8.81 -14.65 -0.73
C SER A 113 8.77 -15.98 -1.48
N GLU A 114 9.84 -16.76 -1.32
CA GLU A 114 9.94 -18.16 -1.78
C GLU A 114 9.33 -19.16 -0.79
N LEU A 115 8.68 -18.71 0.29
CA LEU A 115 8.01 -19.64 1.20
C LEU A 115 6.89 -20.39 0.48
N SER A 116 6.69 -21.64 0.88
CA SER A 116 5.66 -22.51 0.33
C SER A 116 5.07 -23.39 1.44
N GLY A 117 4.10 -24.24 1.10
CA GLY A 117 3.44 -25.10 2.08
C GLY A 117 2.48 -24.30 2.98
N VAL A 118 2.61 -24.45 4.30
CA VAL A 118 1.72 -23.83 5.29
C VAL A 118 2.49 -22.89 6.21
N VAL A 119 2.06 -21.63 6.27
CA VAL A 119 2.54 -20.67 7.27
C VAL A 119 1.50 -20.56 8.38
N ILE A 120 1.88 -20.91 9.61
CA ILE A 120 1.05 -20.75 10.80
C ILE A 120 1.50 -19.49 11.53
N ILE A 121 0.56 -18.65 11.96
CA ILE A 121 0.87 -17.44 12.73
C ILE A 121 0.18 -17.52 14.09
N ASP A 122 0.98 -17.54 15.16
CA ASP A 122 0.51 -17.47 16.55
C ASP A 122 0.46 -16.00 17.01
N THR A 123 -0.73 -15.48 17.31
CA THR A 123 -0.88 -14.07 17.71
C THR A 123 -0.96 -13.91 19.23
N ARG A 124 -0.57 -12.72 19.70
CA ARG A 124 -0.85 -12.22 21.05
C ARG A 124 -2.35 -11.93 21.27
N PRO A 125 -2.81 -11.72 22.52
CA PRO A 125 -4.22 -11.44 22.83
C PRO A 125 -4.68 -10.00 22.54
N ASP A 126 -3.97 -9.25 21.68
CA ASP A 126 -4.29 -7.84 21.37
C ASP A 126 -4.61 -7.67 19.88
N MET A 127 -5.55 -6.78 19.53
CA MET A 127 -5.83 -6.37 18.15
C MET A 127 -4.90 -5.25 17.66
N ASP A 128 -3.61 -5.40 17.90
CA ASP A 128 -2.57 -4.48 17.45
C ASP A 128 -2.20 -4.71 15.97
N ILE A 129 -1.27 -3.89 15.46
CA ILE A 129 -0.85 -3.96 14.06
C ILE A 129 -0.24 -5.30 13.66
N PHE A 130 0.36 -6.05 14.59
CA PHE A 130 0.93 -7.36 14.30
C PHE A 130 -0.18 -8.39 14.10
N THR A 131 -1.18 -8.41 14.99
CA THR A 131 -2.37 -9.24 14.81
C THR A 131 -3.13 -8.87 13.53
N GLN A 132 -3.27 -7.57 13.23
CA GLN A 132 -3.91 -7.12 11.99
C GLN A 132 -3.15 -7.59 10.74
N ASN A 133 -1.81 -7.58 10.77
CA ASN A 133 -1.00 -8.11 9.67
C ASN A 133 -1.18 -9.62 9.47
N ALA A 134 -1.28 -10.38 10.56
CA ALA A 134 -1.57 -11.81 10.51
C ALA A 134 -2.95 -12.07 9.88
N LEU A 135 -3.98 -11.38 10.36
CA LEU A 135 -5.36 -11.51 9.87
C LEU A 135 -5.49 -11.12 8.39
N PHE A 136 -4.82 -10.06 7.96
CA PHE A 136 -4.91 -9.58 6.57
C PHE A 136 -4.31 -10.58 5.56
N ALA A 137 -3.26 -11.29 5.96
CA ALA A 137 -2.57 -12.29 5.15
C ALA A 137 -3.26 -13.66 5.14
N ALA A 138 -4.20 -13.92 6.06
CA ALA A 138 -4.74 -15.25 6.32
C ALA A 138 -5.69 -15.78 5.22
N ASP A 139 -5.48 -17.03 4.82
CA ASP A 139 -6.48 -17.85 4.11
C ASP A 139 -7.55 -18.35 5.09
N ARG A 140 -7.13 -18.71 6.30
CA ARG A 140 -7.97 -19.22 7.37
C ARG A 140 -7.53 -18.64 8.71
N VAL A 141 -8.50 -18.19 9.49
CA VAL A 141 -8.29 -17.79 10.88
C VAL A 141 -9.04 -18.76 11.77
N VAL A 142 -8.31 -19.45 12.64
CA VAL A 142 -8.89 -20.26 13.72
C VAL A 142 -8.97 -19.38 14.95
N VAL A 143 -10.18 -19.20 15.45
CA VAL A 143 -10.50 -18.34 16.59
C VAL A 143 -10.85 -19.21 17.79
N PRO A 144 -9.87 -19.54 18.65
CA PRO A 144 -10.14 -20.31 19.85
C PRO A 144 -10.99 -19.51 20.85
N VAL A 145 -12.05 -20.15 21.33
CA VAL A 145 -12.97 -19.61 22.34
C VAL A 145 -13.15 -20.64 23.46
N LYS A 146 -13.14 -20.19 24.72
CA LYS A 146 -13.32 -21.09 25.88
C LYS A 146 -14.58 -20.80 26.70
N ASP A 147 -15.13 -19.61 26.54
CA ASP A 147 -16.24 -19.08 27.31
C ASP A 147 -17.02 -18.03 26.50
N ALA A 148 -18.20 -17.62 26.99
CA ALA A 148 -19.02 -16.61 26.31
C ALA A 148 -18.28 -15.26 26.09
N PRO A 149 -17.51 -14.72 27.05
CA PRO A 149 -16.71 -13.50 26.82
C PRO A 149 -15.70 -13.63 25.67
N SER A 150 -15.00 -14.77 25.56
CA SER A 150 -14.07 -15.00 24.45
C SER A 150 -14.79 -15.03 23.09
N LEU A 151 -16.03 -15.51 23.06
CA LEU A 151 -16.87 -15.49 21.87
C LEU A 151 -17.38 -14.09 21.53
N GLU A 152 -17.71 -13.27 22.52
CA GLU A 152 -18.13 -11.88 22.32
C GLU A 152 -17.02 -11.03 21.69
N ASN A 153 -15.77 -11.24 22.13
CA ASN A 153 -14.61 -10.55 21.58
C ASN A 153 -14.36 -10.88 20.09
N CYS A 154 -14.87 -11.99 19.58
CA CYS A 154 -14.70 -12.34 18.16
C CYS A 154 -15.22 -11.23 17.22
N LYS A 155 -16.16 -10.39 17.68
CA LYS A 155 -16.73 -9.30 16.87
C LYS A 155 -15.67 -8.38 16.25
N HIS A 156 -14.58 -8.05 16.96
CA HIS A 156 -13.59 -7.11 16.41
C HIS A 156 -12.79 -7.74 15.27
N LEU A 157 -12.59 -9.06 15.26
CA LEU A 157 -11.98 -9.76 14.13
C LEU A 157 -12.89 -9.68 12.90
N TYR A 158 -14.20 -9.86 13.08
CA TYR A 158 -15.17 -9.70 11.98
C TYR A 158 -15.23 -8.26 11.47
N GLU A 159 -15.25 -7.26 12.36
CA GLU A 159 -15.21 -5.85 12.01
C GLU A 159 -13.93 -5.47 11.25
N PHE A 160 -12.78 -6.05 11.62
CA PHE A 160 -11.54 -5.89 10.88
C PHE A 160 -11.67 -6.43 9.44
N PHE A 161 -12.23 -7.63 9.28
CA PHE A 161 -12.45 -8.21 7.96
C PHE A 161 -13.38 -7.32 7.11
N ASP A 162 -14.46 -6.81 7.68
CA ASP A 162 -15.38 -5.91 6.97
C ASP A 162 -14.69 -4.62 6.52
N ARG A 163 -13.97 -3.95 7.43
CA ARG A 163 -13.27 -2.69 7.17
C ARG A 163 -12.25 -2.82 6.02
N HIS A 164 -11.64 -3.99 5.89
CA HIS A 164 -10.62 -4.27 4.88
C HIS A 164 -11.16 -5.01 3.66
N GLY A 165 -12.49 -5.19 3.53
CA GLY A 165 -13.11 -5.88 2.40
C GLY A 165 -12.72 -7.36 2.28
N LEU A 166 -12.33 -7.98 3.40
CA LEU A 166 -11.89 -9.37 3.46
C LEU A 166 -13.08 -10.31 3.67
N SER A 167 -13.00 -11.51 3.10
CA SER A 167 -14.07 -12.49 3.22
C SER A 167 -14.15 -13.08 4.62
N ARG A 168 -15.30 -12.89 5.31
CA ARG A 168 -15.62 -13.55 6.59
C ARG A 168 -15.54 -15.09 6.51
N ARG A 169 -15.53 -15.68 5.31
CA ARG A 169 -15.34 -17.12 5.11
C ARG A 169 -14.00 -17.64 5.63
N ALA A 170 -13.00 -16.78 5.82
CA ALA A 170 -11.72 -17.18 6.42
C ALA A 170 -11.87 -17.50 7.92
N LEU A 171 -12.77 -16.82 8.64
CA LEU A 171 -12.92 -16.93 10.09
C LEU A 171 -13.64 -18.24 10.47
N ARG A 172 -13.06 -18.98 11.42
CA ARG A 172 -13.66 -20.18 12.01
C ARG A 172 -13.46 -20.21 13.52
N ILE A 173 -14.56 -20.26 14.26
CA ILE A 173 -14.56 -20.46 15.70
C ILE A 173 -14.20 -21.91 16.03
N LEU A 174 -13.34 -22.10 17.03
CA LEU A 174 -13.03 -23.42 17.59
C LEU A 174 -13.23 -23.35 19.12
N PRO A 175 -14.23 -24.06 19.67
CA PRO A 175 -14.32 -24.23 21.11
C PRO A 175 -13.09 -24.97 21.65
N CYS A 176 -12.44 -24.41 22.66
CA CYS A 176 -11.22 -24.89 23.27
C CYS A 176 -11.33 -24.89 24.79
N LEU A 177 -10.55 -25.74 25.44
CA LEU A 177 -10.56 -25.93 26.89
C LEU A 177 -11.96 -26.31 27.41
N VAL A 178 -12.72 -27.07 26.61
CA VAL A 178 -14.06 -27.55 26.97
C VAL A 178 -13.94 -28.56 28.11
N ASP A 179 -14.57 -28.29 29.25
CA ASP A 179 -14.65 -29.22 30.36
C ASP A 179 -15.83 -30.17 30.16
N GLN A 180 -15.54 -31.38 29.70
CA GLN A 180 -16.53 -32.41 29.37
C GLN A 180 -17.30 -32.94 30.59
N ARG A 181 -16.83 -32.64 31.81
CA ARG A 181 -17.51 -33.03 33.06
C ARG A 181 -18.70 -32.13 33.37
N ILE A 182 -18.80 -30.99 32.70
CA ILE A 182 -19.89 -30.04 32.88
C ILE A 182 -21.05 -30.46 31.98
N HIS A 183 -22.20 -30.65 32.60
CA HIS A 183 -23.46 -30.89 31.91
C HIS A 183 -24.48 -29.85 32.34
N TYR A 184 -25.32 -29.43 31.39
CA TYR A 184 -26.40 -28.48 31.62
C TYR A 184 -27.75 -29.15 31.40
N ASP A 185 -28.74 -28.72 32.17
CA ASP A 185 -30.14 -28.99 31.87
C ASP A 185 -30.61 -28.08 30.73
N GLY A 186 -31.32 -28.66 29.75
CA GLY A 186 -31.91 -27.92 28.63
C GLY A 186 -31.45 -28.39 27.26
N PRO A 187 -31.62 -27.55 26.21
CA PRO A 187 -31.42 -27.95 24.82
C PRO A 187 -29.94 -28.14 24.44
N PHE A 188 -29.00 -27.54 25.19
CA PHE A 188 -27.56 -27.69 24.98
C PHE A 188 -26.96 -28.37 26.21
N ARG A 189 -26.50 -29.61 26.04
CA ARG A 189 -26.16 -30.50 27.18
C ARG A 189 -24.75 -30.33 27.72
N ASP A 190 -23.87 -29.65 26.99
CA ASP A 190 -22.47 -29.47 27.33
C ASP A 190 -21.95 -28.09 26.86
N PRO A 191 -20.78 -27.63 27.34
CA PRO A 191 -20.22 -26.34 26.95
C PRO A 191 -19.89 -26.24 25.45
N TYR A 192 -19.57 -27.34 24.78
CA TYR A 192 -19.29 -27.34 23.34
C TYR A 192 -20.56 -26.99 22.55
N GLN A 193 -21.66 -27.68 22.82
CA GLN A 193 -22.97 -27.42 22.19
C GLN A 193 -23.41 -25.99 22.45
N LEU A 194 -23.24 -25.50 23.68
CA LEU A 194 -23.63 -24.14 24.05
C LEU A 194 -22.80 -23.09 23.29
N LEU A 195 -21.47 -23.22 23.25
CA LEU A 195 -20.60 -22.29 22.52
C LEU A 195 -20.85 -22.35 21.02
N LYS A 196 -21.05 -23.54 20.44
CA LYS A 196 -21.38 -23.71 19.01
C LYS A 196 -22.71 -23.03 18.69
N ALA A 197 -23.73 -23.18 19.53
CA ALA A 197 -25.02 -22.53 19.35
C ALA A 197 -24.91 -20.99 19.44
N TYR A 198 -24.18 -20.47 20.42
CA TYR A 198 -23.95 -19.03 20.55
C TYR A 198 -23.18 -18.44 19.38
N ALA A 199 -22.23 -19.18 18.80
CA ALA A 199 -21.49 -18.76 17.63
C ALA A 199 -22.42 -18.70 16.40
N ILE A 200 -23.20 -19.75 16.17
CA ILE A 200 -24.16 -19.82 15.05
C ILE A 200 -25.20 -18.70 15.14
N ASN A 201 -25.76 -18.44 16.32
CA ASN A 201 -26.74 -17.36 16.54
C ASN A 201 -26.15 -15.96 16.26
N ARG A 202 -24.83 -15.80 16.33
CA ARG A 202 -24.11 -14.56 15.97
C ARG A 202 -23.68 -14.52 14.50
N GLY A 203 -24.04 -15.52 13.71
CA GLY A 203 -23.64 -15.65 12.31
C GLY A 203 -22.18 -16.10 12.12
N TYR A 204 -21.54 -16.62 13.18
CA TYR A 204 -20.17 -17.12 13.10
C TYR A 204 -20.13 -18.56 12.58
N ARG A 205 -19.08 -18.88 11.84
CA ARG A 205 -18.82 -20.24 11.35
C ARG A 205 -17.93 -20.98 12.34
N CYS A 206 -18.23 -22.23 12.62
CA CYS A 206 -17.42 -23.08 13.50
C CYS A 206 -16.63 -24.10 12.67
N LEU A 207 -15.48 -24.53 13.20
CA LEU A 207 -14.87 -25.79 12.82
C LEU A 207 -15.67 -26.96 13.41
N GLU A 208 -15.52 -28.14 12.83
CA GLU A 208 -16.09 -29.35 13.40
C GLU A 208 -15.22 -29.88 14.55
N GLY A 209 -15.88 -30.22 15.66
CA GLY A 209 -15.23 -30.61 16.91
C GLY A 209 -14.81 -29.46 17.83
N TYR A 210 -14.03 -29.80 18.85
CA TYR A 210 -13.50 -28.90 19.88
C TYR A 210 -12.20 -29.47 20.46
N ILE A 211 -11.48 -28.66 21.25
CA ILE A 211 -10.36 -29.12 22.07
C ILE A 211 -10.78 -29.19 23.54
N ALA A 212 -10.70 -30.37 24.13
CA ALA A 212 -11.04 -30.60 25.54
C ALA A 212 -9.99 -30.00 26.48
N LYS A 213 -10.43 -29.65 27.69
CA LYS A 213 -9.52 -29.33 28.79
C LYS A 213 -8.84 -30.61 29.26
N SER A 214 -7.51 -30.59 29.38
CA SER A 214 -6.74 -31.76 29.84
C SER A 214 -5.62 -31.34 30.78
N PRO A 215 -5.67 -31.76 32.06
CA PRO A 215 -4.58 -31.51 33.02
C PRO A 215 -3.23 -32.05 32.53
N LYS A 216 -3.24 -33.19 31.81
CA LYS A 216 -2.03 -33.77 31.23
C LYS A 216 -1.43 -32.86 30.16
N VAL A 217 -2.24 -32.26 29.28
CA VAL A 217 -1.76 -31.34 28.25
C VAL A 217 -1.26 -30.04 28.87
N GLU A 218 -1.97 -29.50 29.86
CA GLU A 218 -1.54 -28.29 30.60
C GLU A 218 -0.17 -28.50 31.26
N SER A 219 0.12 -29.71 31.78
CA SER A 219 1.42 -30.03 32.38
C SER A 219 2.60 -30.13 31.41
N LEU A 220 2.36 -30.23 30.09
CA LEU A 220 3.45 -30.40 29.11
C LEU A 220 4.37 -29.19 28.98
N ASN A 221 3.94 -28.05 29.52
CA ASN A 221 4.68 -26.79 29.52
C ASN A 221 5.53 -26.60 30.78
N THR A 222 5.48 -27.52 31.74
CA THR A 222 6.15 -27.41 33.04
C THR A 222 7.02 -28.62 33.29
N ASN A 223 8.34 -28.46 33.12
CA ASN A 223 9.35 -29.49 33.38
C ASN A 223 10.70 -28.85 33.75
N PRO A 224 11.61 -29.61 34.39
CA PRO A 224 12.93 -29.12 34.79
C PRO A 224 13.78 -28.58 33.63
N GLU A 225 13.58 -29.09 32.42
CA GLU A 225 14.33 -28.68 31.24
C GLU A 225 13.82 -27.34 30.64
N GLY A 226 12.67 -26.85 31.09
CA GLY A 226 12.02 -25.66 30.56
C GLY A 226 11.51 -25.81 29.11
N LYS A 227 11.43 -27.05 28.61
CA LYS A 227 10.94 -27.37 27.26
C LYS A 227 9.42 -27.36 27.23
N ILE A 228 8.84 -27.29 26.03
CA ILE A 228 7.42 -27.58 25.83
C ILE A 228 7.30 -28.84 24.98
N TYR A 229 6.63 -29.85 25.53
CA TYR A 229 6.46 -31.13 24.86
C TYR A 229 5.16 -31.18 24.03
N PRO A 230 5.17 -31.74 22.81
CA PRO A 230 3.98 -31.78 21.98
C PRO A 230 3.02 -32.89 22.37
N VAL A 231 1.73 -32.66 22.13
CA VAL A 231 0.65 -33.60 22.47
C VAL A 231 0.82 -34.91 21.71
N ILE A 232 1.30 -34.88 20.47
CA ILE A 232 1.44 -36.08 19.64
C ILE A 232 2.40 -37.12 20.21
N THR A 233 3.36 -36.73 21.06
CA THR A 233 4.30 -37.65 21.72
C THR A 233 4.00 -37.82 23.20
N HIS A 234 3.65 -36.75 23.92
CA HIS A 234 3.54 -36.76 25.38
C HIS A 234 2.08 -36.72 25.90
N GLY A 235 1.11 -36.53 25.01
CA GLY A 235 -0.33 -36.50 25.29
C GLY A 235 -1.14 -37.57 24.55
N ARG A 236 -0.50 -38.62 24.02
CA ARG A 236 -1.13 -39.66 23.17
C ARG A 236 -2.36 -40.34 23.77
N ALA A 237 -2.37 -40.53 25.08
CA ALA A 237 -3.47 -41.17 25.80
C ALA A 237 -4.65 -40.22 26.10
N THR A 238 -4.55 -38.94 25.73
CA THR A 238 -5.60 -37.95 25.95
C THR A 238 -6.49 -37.82 24.72
N GLU A 239 -7.76 -37.49 24.91
CA GLU A 239 -8.67 -37.22 23.80
C GLU A 239 -8.21 -36.02 22.95
N VAL A 240 -7.47 -35.10 23.56
CA VAL A 240 -6.86 -33.95 22.88
C VAL A 240 -5.95 -34.38 21.72
N HIS A 241 -5.28 -35.54 21.81
CA HIS A 241 -4.51 -36.09 20.69
C HIS A 241 -5.39 -36.42 19.47
N VAL A 242 -6.53 -37.07 19.71
CA VAL A 242 -7.50 -37.42 18.65
C VAL A 242 -8.11 -36.14 18.06
N GLN A 243 -8.46 -35.18 18.91
CA GLN A 243 -9.02 -33.90 18.50
C GLN A 243 -8.05 -33.06 17.66
N PHE A 244 -6.76 -33.02 18.02
CA PHE A 244 -5.72 -32.39 17.18
C PHE A 244 -5.53 -33.12 15.85
N SER A 245 -5.59 -34.46 15.83
CA SER A 245 -5.51 -35.23 14.59
C SER A 245 -6.66 -34.88 13.64
N HIS A 246 -7.89 -34.76 14.17
CA HIS A 246 -9.06 -34.36 13.41
C HIS A 246 -8.96 -32.91 12.92
N LEU A 247 -8.51 -31.99 13.77
CA LEU A 247 -8.33 -30.59 13.41
C LEU A 247 -7.25 -30.42 12.33
N ALA A 248 -6.10 -31.08 12.48
CA ALA A 248 -5.02 -31.02 11.51
C ALA A 248 -5.45 -31.59 10.15
N ARG A 249 -6.26 -32.66 10.14
CA ARG A 249 -6.86 -33.19 8.90
C ARG A 249 -7.78 -32.17 8.22
N GLN A 250 -8.66 -31.49 8.98
CA GLN A 250 -9.52 -30.44 8.43
C GLN A 250 -8.69 -29.32 7.78
N ILE A 251 -7.66 -28.84 8.48
CA ILE A 251 -6.77 -27.79 7.97
C ILE A 251 -5.97 -28.27 6.77
N TYR A 252 -5.47 -29.51 6.77
CA TYR A 252 -4.74 -30.07 5.64
C TYR A 252 -5.61 -30.15 4.39
N LEU A 253 -6.87 -30.55 4.51
CA LEU A 253 -7.81 -30.56 3.39
C LEU A 253 -8.11 -29.14 2.90
N ASP A 254 -8.31 -28.18 3.81
CA ASP A 254 -8.45 -26.77 3.44
C ASP A 254 -7.27 -26.27 2.57
N THR A 255 -6.03 -26.69 2.85
CA THR A 255 -4.85 -26.23 2.09
C THR A 255 -4.77 -26.77 0.66
N LEU A 256 -5.41 -27.93 0.42
CA LEU A 256 -5.54 -28.56 -0.88
C LEU A 256 -6.69 -27.93 -1.69
N GLU A 257 -7.78 -27.56 -1.03
CA GLU A 257 -8.99 -27.01 -1.66
C GLU A 257 -8.93 -25.50 -1.89
N ALA A 258 -8.12 -24.76 -1.13
CA ALA A 258 -8.03 -23.32 -1.20
C ALA A 258 -7.27 -22.84 -2.45
N GLN A 259 -7.99 -22.73 -3.57
CA GLN A 259 -7.54 -22.00 -4.76
C GLN A 259 -8.65 -21.06 -5.28
N PRO A 260 -8.32 -19.80 -5.61
CA PRO A 260 -7.03 -19.13 -5.40
C PRO A 260 -6.76 -18.85 -3.92
N ARG A 261 -5.49 -18.85 -3.50
CA ARG A 261 -5.10 -18.48 -2.12
C ARG A 261 -5.18 -16.96 -1.94
N ARG A 262 -5.28 -16.53 -0.68
CA ARG A 262 -5.34 -15.12 -0.26
C ARG A 262 -4.18 -14.31 -0.83
N LEU A 263 -2.97 -14.88 -0.78
CA LEU A 263 -1.75 -14.24 -1.27
C LEU A 263 -1.67 -14.21 -2.80
N ASP A 264 -2.30 -15.16 -3.50
CA ASP A 264 -2.39 -15.11 -4.96
C ASP A 264 -3.29 -13.96 -5.41
N LEU A 265 -4.48 -13.85 -4.82
CA LEU A 265 -5.39 -12.72 -5.05
C LEU A 265 -4.73 -11.38 -4.70
N PHE A 266 -3.93 -11.35 -3.64
CA PHE A 266 -3.20 -10.14 -3.25
C PHE A 266 -2.11 -9.78 -4.26
N ALA A 267 -1.35 -10.76 -4.75
CA ALA A 267 -0.33 -10.54 -5.76
C ALA A 267 -0.92 -10.09 -7.10
N GLU A 268 -2.06 -10.66 -7.51
CA GLU A 268 -2.81 -10.23 -8.70
C GLU A 268 -3.28 -8.77 -8.57
N GLU A 269 -3.80 -8.37 -7.41
CA GLU A 269 -4.18 -6.99 -7.16
C GLU A 269 -2.97 -6.04 -7.23
N LEU A 270 -1.84 -6.40 -6.62
CA LEU A 270 -0.61 -5.62 -6.72
C LEU A 270 -0.13 -5.50 -8.17
N GLY A 271 -0.17 -6.59 -8.93
CA GLY A 271 0.20 -6.61 -10.35
C GLY A 271 -0.73 -5.72 -11.19
N ARG A 272 -2.04 -5.79 -10.97
CA ARG A 272 -3.02 -4.89 -11.63
C ARG A 272 -2.76 -3.43 -11.29
N GLN A 273 -2.48 -3.10 -10.04
CA GLN A 273 -2.17 -1.74 -9.62
C GLN A 273 -0.86 -1.23 -10.23
N ALA A 274 0.17 -2.07 -10.30
CA ALA A 274 1.43 -1.71 -10.95
C ALA A 274 1.23 -1.46 -12.45
N HIS A 275 0.55 -2.37 -13.14
CA HIS A 275 0.24 -2.22 -14.57
C HIS A 275 -0.57 -0.94 -14.85
N ALA A 276 -1.61 -0.66 -14.06
CA ALA A 276 -2.42 0.54 -14.24
C ALA A 276 -1.61 1.84 -14.06
N ARG A 277 -0.61 1.83 -13.15
CA ARG A 277 0.31 2.96 -12.96
C ARG A 277 1.22 3.14 -14.17
N ASP A 278 1.81 2.04 -14.66
CA ASP A 278 2.69 2.06 -15.83
C ASP A 278 1.92 2.50 -17.09
N GLU A 279 0.71 1.99 -17.29
CA GLU A 279 -0.18 2.38 -18.40
C GLU A 279 -0.58 3.86 -18.32
N SER A 280 -0.89 4.37 -17.13
CA SER A 280 -1.21 5.79 -16.92
C SER A 280 -0.01 6.69 -17.24
N PHE A 281 1.19 6.29 -16.81
CA PHE A 281 2.42 7.00 -17.13
C PHE A 281 2.71 6.99 -18.64
N SER A 282 2.65 5.82 -19.27
CA SER A 282 2.86 5.66 -20.72
C SER A 282 1.85 6.47 -21.53
N THR A 283 0.58 6.49 -21.13
CA THR A 283 -0.47 7.27 -21.79
C THR A 283 -0.19 8.78 -21.68
N ARG A 284 0.21 9.28 -20.52
CA ARG A 284 0.58 10.70 -20.34
C ARG A 284 1.79 11.06 -21.19
N ARG A 285 2.82 10.20 -21.21
CA ARG A 285 4.04 10.39 -22.00
C ARG A 285 3.77 10.39 -23.51
N ALA A 286 2.87 9.52 -23.99
CA ALA A 286 2.50 9.45 -25.41
C ALA A 286 1.74 10.69 -25.91
N HIS A 287 1.08 11.44 -25.02
CA HIS A 287 0.40 12.69 -25.36
C HIS A 287 1.30 13.93 -25.34
N LEU A 288 2.59 13.77 -25.01
CA LEU A 288 3.52 14.90 -24.99
C LEU A 288 3.95 15.31 -26.40
N SER A 289 4.04 16.62 -26.62
CA SER A 289 4.83 17.19 -27.71
C SER A 289 6.29 16.73 -27.58
N SER A 290 6.85 16.20 -28.67
CA SER A 290 8.24 15.70 -28.69
C SER A 290 9.29 16.82 -28.61
N THR A 291 8.92 18.03 -29.00
CA THR A 291 9.81 19.20 -29.05
C THR A 291 9.31 20.34 -28.16
N CYS A 292 10.25 21.23 -27.80
CA CYS A 292 9.95 22.52 -27.20
C CYS A 292 9.14 23.39 -28.17
N LEU A 293 7.99 23.93 -27.73
CA LEU A 293 7.12 24.75 -28.58
C LEU A 293 7.72 26.10 -29.04
N LEU A 294 8.87 26.48 -28.48
CA LEU A 294 9.52 27.77 -28.74
C LEU A 294 10.77 27.66 -29.61
N CYS A 295 11.53 26.56 -29.50
CA CYS A 295 12.82 26.41 -30.17
C CYS A 295 12.96 25.11 -30.97
N ASP A 296 11.91 24.28 -31.02
CA ASP A 296 11.86 23.01 -31.72
C ASP A 296 12.92 21.97 -31.31
N LYS A 297 13.69 22.22 -30.25
CA LYS A 297 14.61 21.23 -29.69
C LYS A 297 13.83 20.02 -29.19
N PRO A 298 14.29 18.79 -29.45
CA PRO A 298 13.68 17.58 -28.90
C PRO A 298 13.86 17.58 -27.38
N LEU A 299 12.74 17.49 -26.66
CA LEU A 299 12.72 17.41 -25.20
C LEU A 299 12.20 16.07 -24.69
N VAL A 300 11.53 15.29 -25.54
CA VAL A 300 11.07 13.94 -25.23
C VAL A 300 11.80 12.99 -26.16
N ALA A 301 12.62 12.11 -25.60
CA ALA A 301 13.32 11.04 -26.31
C ALA A 301 12.82 9.67 -25.81
N ASP A 302 13.25 8.59 -26.46
CA ASP A 302 12.84 7.22 -26.09
C ASP A 302 13.37 6.81 -24.70
N ASP A 303 14.51 7.35 -24.27
CA ASP A 303 15.20 7.08 -23.01
C ASP A 303 14.85 8.06 -21.87
N GLY A 304 14.01 9.07 -22.13
CA GLY A 304 13.48 10.00 -21.13
C GLY A 304 13.31 11.42 -21.69
N CYS A 305 13.01 12.37 -20.80
CA CYS A 305 12.95 13.79 -21.18
C CYS A 305 14.28 14.51 -20.90
N LEU A 306 14.75 15.29 -21.87
CA LEU A 306 16.04 15.97 -21.85
C LEU A 306 15.86 17.43 -21.41
N HIS A 307 16.53 17.83 -20.32
CA HIS A 307 16.76 19.23 -19.91
C HIS A 307 15.54 20.18 -20.01
N ALA A 308 14.35 19.70 -19.69
CA ALA A 308 13.14 20.50 -19.66
C ALA A 308 13.01 21.29 -18.34
N GLY A 309 12.71 22.58 -18.43
CA GLY A 309 12.51 23.44 -17.26
C GLY A 309 11.05 23.60 -16.87
N TYR A 310 10.12 23.42 -17.81
CA TYR A 310 8.70 23.62 -17.57
C TYR A 310 7.86 22.54 -18.25
N TYR A 311 6.83 22.06 -17.56
CA TYR A 311 5.74 21.28 -18.13
C TYR A 311 4.59 22.23 -18.49
N TRP A 312 3.93 21.99 -19.61
CA TRP A 312 2.73 22.72 -19.98
C TRP A 312 1.60 21.76 -20.33
N GLU A 313 0.37 22.17 -20.06
CA GLU A 313 -0.83 21.42 -20.39
C GLU A 313 -1.99 22.37 -20.66
N ASN A 314 -2.82 22.04 -21.64
CA ASN A 314 -4.07 22.76 -21.83
C ASN A 314 -5.16 22.24 -20.85
N PRO A 315 -6.22 23.02 -20.55
CA PRO A 315 -7.20 22.69 -19.51
C PRO A 315 -7.92 21.37 -19.78
N ALA A 316 -8.15 21.08 -21.06
CA ALA A 316 -8.78 19.84 -21.53
C ALA A 316 -7.84 18.62 -21.51
N ALA A 317 -6.55 18.80 -21.18
CA ALA A 317 -5.50 17.77 -21.24
C ALA A 317 -5.38 17.08 -22.62
N GLU A 318 -5.78 17.76 -23.68
CA GLU A 318 -5.65 17.27 -25.06
C GLU A 318 -4.22 17.46 -25.60
N ARG A 319 -3.50 18.45 -25.06
CA ARG A 319 -2.12 18.75 -25.45
C ARG A 319 -1.30 19.06 -24.21
N ALA A 320 -0.15 18.40 -24.14
CA ALA A 320 0.84 18.62 -23.11
C ALA A 320 2.23 18.55 -23.71
N GLY A 321 3.23 19.00 -22.96
CA GLY A 321 4.62 18.89 -23.36
C GLY A 321 5.55 19.59 -22.39
N PHE A 322 6.78 19.74 -22.84
CA PHE A 322 7.80 20.46 -22.09
C PHE A 322 8.26 21.72 -22.83
N LEU A 323 8.79 22.68 -22.06
CA LEU A 323 9.53 23.82 -22.56
C LEU A 323 10.93 23.81 -21.95
N GLU A 324 11.89 24.22 -22.76
CA GLU A 324 13.25 24.47 -22.32
C GLU A 324 13.26 25.72 -21.42
N GLU A 325 14.11 25.70 -20.39
CA GLU A 325 14.11 26.70 -19.33
C GLU A 325 14.42 28.11 -19.86
N ASP A 326 15.49 28.24 -20.66
CA ASP A 326 15.92 29.52 -21.21
C ASP A 326 14.92 30.08 -22.23
N CYS A 327 14.22 29.20 -22.96
CA CYS A 327 13.18 29.60 -23.90
C CYS A 327 12.01 30.29 -23.20
N PHE A 328 11.42 29.65 -22.18
CA PHE A 328 10.28 30.24 -21.47
C PHE A 328 10.71 31.46 -20.63
N ALA A 329 11.85 31.37 -19.93
CA ALA A 329 12.37 32.51 -19.18
C ALA A 329 12.64 33.71 -20.12
N GLY A 330 13.27 33.49 -21.27
CA GLY A 330 13.54 34.52 -22.26
C GLY A 330 12.28 35.15 -22.87
N LEU A 331 11.20 34.37 -23.02
CA LEU A 331 9.91 34.85 -23.52
C LEU A 331 9.23 35.81 -22.53
N VAL A 332 9.27 35.47 -21.24
CA VAL A 332 8.58 36.20 -20.18
C VAL A 332 9.39 37.42 -19.73
N PHE A 333 10.70 37.29 -19.59
CA PHE A 333 11.56 38.26 -18.91
C PHE A 333 11.44 39.71 -19.40
N PRO A 334 11.44 40.03 -20.72
CA PRO A 334 11.36 41.40 -21.22
C PRO A 334 10.08 42.14 -20.79
N TYR A 335 8.98 41.40 -20.62
CA TYR A 335 7.71 41.97 -20.19
C TYR A 335 7.69 42.27 -18.70
N PHE A 336 8.42 41.54 -17.86
CA PHE A 336 8.38 41.72 -16.40
C PHE A 336 9.45 42.69 -15.88
N TYR A 337 10.63 42.74 -16.51
CA TYR A 337 11.78 43.46 -15.96
C TYR A 337 12.22 44.71 -16.78
N ARG A 338 11.46 45.14 -17.80
CA ARG A 338 11.69 46.38 -18.59
C ARG A 338 13.16 46.61 -19.00
N SER A 339 13.90 45.54 -19.31
CA SER A 339 15.28 45.64 -19.80
C SER A 339 15.29 45.66 -21.33
N ARG A 340 15.76 46.75 -21.94
CA ARG A 340 16.00 46.87 -23.39
C ARG A 340 17.31 46.19 -23.86
N ARG A 341 17.93 45.33 -23.04
CA ARG A 341 19.18 44.66 -23.41
C ARG A 341 19.01 43.14 -23.38
N GLN A 342 19.54 42.47 -24.40
CA GLN A 342 19.86 41.04 -24.32
C GLN A 342 20.73 40.84 -23.09
N ILE A 343 20.18 40.16 -22.10
CA ILE A 343 20.83 39.84 -20.84
C ILE A 343 21.49 38.47 -20.99
N GLU A 344 22.76 38.37 -20.58
CA GLU A 344 23.55 37.13 -20.63
C GLU A 344 22.96 36.06 -19.70
N ASN A 345 23.28 34.78 -19.95
CA ASN A 345 22.73 33.64 -19.20
C ASN A 345 23.07 33.62 -17.69
N GLN A 346 24.00 34.47 -17.22
CA GLN A 346 24.47 34.54 -15.83
C GLN A 346 23.97 35.78 -15.04
N ASP A 347 22.92 36.47 -15.53
CA ASP A 347 22.42 37.67 -14.84
C ASP A 347 21.67 37.36 -13.54
N PRO A 348 21.97 38.04 -12.42
CA PRO A 348 21.31 37.85 -11.12
C PRO A 348 19.78 37.99 -11.15
N LEU A 349 19.22 38.81 -12.03
CA LEU A 349 17.76 38.97 -12.17
C LEU A 349 17.11 37.73 -12.78
N ARG A 350 17.82 37.01 -13.67
CA ARG A 350 17.34 35.74 -14.21
C ARG A 350 17.36 34.66 -13.14
N GLU A 351 18.40 34.63 -12.30
CA GLU A 351 18.50 33.71 -11.17
C GLU A 351 17.37 33.92 -10.16
N LEU A 352 17.09 35.19 -9.81
CA LEU A 352 15.98 35.54 -8.91
C LEU A 352 14.60 35.16 -9.48
N PHE A 353 14.41 35.31 -10.81
CA PHE A 353 13.20 34.81 -11.46
C PHE A 353 13.11 33.28 -11.38
N ARG A 354 14.20 32.57 -11.68
CA ARG A 354 14.27 31.09 -11.61
C ARG A 354 13.94 30.56 -10.22
N GLU A 355 14.53 31.14 -9.17
CA GLU A 355 14.25 30.80 -7.78
C GLU A 355 12.79 31.05 -7.43
N SER A 356 12.27 32.22 -7.81
CA SER A 356 10.86 32.53 -7.54
C SER A 356 9.92 31.55 -8.25
N ALA A 357 10.26 31.11 -9.47
CA ALA A 357 9.44 30.24 -10.29
C ALA A 357 9.38 28.77 -9.82
N GLN A 358 10.22 28.33 -8.87
CA GLN A 358 10.29 26.94 -8.41
C GLN A 358 8.97 26.39 -7.90
N ARG A 359 8.12 27.26 -7.34
CA ARG A 359 6.81 26.94 -6.75
C ARG A 359 5.68 27.72 -7.41
N SER A 360 5.76 27.88 -8.73
CA SER A 360 4.78 28.68 -9.44
C SER A 360 4.16 27.95 -10.62
N PHE A 361 2.85 28.16 -10.73
CA PHE A 361 2.07 27.90 -11.92
C PHE A 361 1.94 29.22 -12.69
N PHE A 362 2.05 29.15 -14.01
CA PHE A 362 1.81 30.27 -14.90
C PHE A 362 0.60 29.96 -15.77
N VAL A 363 -0.25 30.96 -15.96
CA VAL A 363 -1.40 30.85 -16.87
C VAL A 363 -1.30 31.91 -17.95
N LEU A 364 -1.39 31.48 -19.19
CA LEU A 364 -1.55 32.35 -20.35
C LEU A 364 -2.98 32.24 -20.87
N ARG A 365 -3.67 33.37 -21.06
CA ARG A 365 -5.00 33.40 -21.70
C ARG A 365 -5.26 34.74 -22.33
N ARG A 366 -6.30 34.84 -23.16
CA ARG A 366 -6.79 36.15 -23.60
C ARG A 366 -7.16 37.02 -22.40
N ALA A 367 -6.77 38.30 -22.46
CA ALA A 367 -7.14 39.27 -21.44
C ALA A 367 -8.67 39.43 -21.39
N PRO A 368 -9.29 39.48 -20.20
CA PRO A 368 -10.72 39.65 -20.07
C PRO A 368 -11.21 40.91 -20.79
N ASN A 369 -12.40 40.85 -21.39
CA ASN A 369 -13.01 41.97 -22.12
C ASN A 369 -12.22 42.49 -23.34
N SER A 370 -11.22 41.75 -23.85
CA SER A 370 -10.39 42.22 -24.97
C SER A 370 -10.83 41.74 -26.36
N ARG A 371 -11.95 41.02 -26.50
CA ARG A 371 -12.44 40.45 -27.78
C ARG A 371 -12.57 41.46 -28.93
N GLY A 372 -12.93 42.71 -28.62
CA GLY A 372 -13.16 43.75 -29.62
C GLY A 372 -11.95 44.66 -29.92
N PHE A 373 -10.81 44.41 -29.28
CA PHE A 373 -9.64 45.27 -29.45
C PHE A 373 -8.90 44.94 -30.75
N TYR A 374 -8.48 45.97 -31.47
CA TYR A 374 -7.67 45.81 -32.70
C TYR A 374 -6.33 45.12 -32.41
N GLN A 375 -5.73 45.43 -31.25
CA GLN A 375 -4.50 44.82 -30.78
C GLN A 375 -4.83 43.77 -29.71
N GLN A 376 -4.43 42.53 -29.96
CA GLN A 376 -4.74 41.42 -29.06
C GLN A 376 -3.94 41.50 -27.75
N GLN A 377 -4.61 41.18 -26.64
CA GLN A 377 -4.04 41.25 -25.30
C GLN A 377 -4.03 39.88 -24.63
N LEU A 378 -2.88 39.50 -24.06
CA LEU A 378 -2.68 38.26 -23.32
C LEU A 378 -2.52 38.59 -21.83
N SER A 379 -3.34 37.95 -20.99
CA SER A 379 -3.10 37.91 -19.56
C SER A 379 -2.09 36.82 -19.22
N PHE A 380 -1.05 37.22 -18.49
CA PHE A 380 -0.08 36.35 -17.85
C PHE A 380 -0.34 36.38 -16.34
N TYR A 381 -0.80 35.26 -15.78
CA TYR A 381 -0.97 35.09 -14.34
C TYR A 381 0.14 34.21 -13.78
N ARG A 382 0.44 34.42 -12.51
CA ARG A 382 1.28 33.58 -11.69
C ARG A 382 0.52 33.16 -10.45
N PHE A 383 0.53 31.87 -10.15
CA PHE A 383 -0.06 31.27 -8.96
C PHE A 383 0.99 30.52 -8.15
N ASP A 384 0.76 30.36 -6.84
CA ASP A 384 1.54 29.46 -5.98
C ASP A 384 1.08 28.00 -6.10
N ASP A 385 1.66 27.10 -5.28
CA ASP A 385 1.35 25.67 -5.31
C ASP A 385 -0.06 25.36 -4.75
N GLU A 386 -0.61 26.25 -3.92
CA GLU A 386 -1.98 26.21 -3.41
C GLU A 386 -3.02 26.65 -4.46
N GLY A 387 -2.57 27.33 -5.51
CA GLY A 387 -3.36 27.86 -6.60
C GLY A 387 -3.89 29.27 -6.36
N LEU A 388 -3.26 30.04 -5.46
CA LEU A 388 -3.61 31.44 -5.18
C LEU A 388 -2.85 32.38 -6.12
N GLU A 389 -3.52 33.41 -6.61
CA GLU A 389 -2.89 34.39 -7.52
C GLU A 389 -1.82 35.19 -6.79
N VAL A 390 -0.59 35.13 -7.30
CA VAL A 390 0.58 35.87 -6.81
C VAL A 390 0.76 37.16 -7.61
N SER A 391 0.57 37.11 -8.92
CA SER A 391 0.64 38.29 -9.78
C SER A 391 -0.09 38.11 -11.11
N HIS A 392 -0.52 39.22 -11.70
CA HIS A 392 -1.15 39.28 -13.01
C HIS A 392 -0.61 40.46 -13.82
N LYS A 393 -0.34 40.21 -15.11
CA LYS A 393 0.07 41.23 -16.06
C LYS A 393 -0.63 41.04 -17.40
N VAL A 394 -1.08 42.13 -18.01
CA VAL A 394 -1.58 42.13 -19.38
C VAL A 394 -0.45 42.58 -20.32
N ILE A 395 -0.20 41.82 -21.37
CA ILE A 395 0.77 42.13 -22.43
C ILE A 395 0.03 42.29 -23.75
N GLU A 396 0.44 43.29 -24.53
CA GLU A 396 -0.07 43.48 -25.88
C GLU A 396 0.78 42.66 -26.87
N LEU A 397 0.12 42.05 -27.85
CA LEU A 397 0.76 41.19 -28.86
C LEU A 397 0.66 41.84 -30.25
N PRO A 398 1.44 42.89 -30.55
CA PRO A 398 1.38 43.58 -31.85
C PRO A 398 1.69 42.63 -33.03
N GLU A 399 2.50 41.58 -32.80
CA GLU A 399 2.82 40.57 -33.81
C GLU A 399 1.61 39.76 -34.31
N LEU A 400 0.51 39.69 -33.54
CA LEU A 400 -0.71 39.02 -33.95
C LEU A 400 -1.67 39.92 -34.75
N SER A 401 -1.39 41.23 -34.79
CA SER A 401 -2.28 42.25 -35.39
C SER A 401 -1.56 43.09 -36.47
N GLY A 402 -0.29 42.80 -36.77
CA GLY A 402 0.56 43.59 -37.67
C GLY A 402 2.00 43.08 -37.74
N ALA A 403 2.94 43.93 -38.16
CA ALA A 403 4.35 43.56 -38.27
C ALA A 403 5.01 43.37 -36.89
N PRO A 404 5.90 42.37 -36.72
CA PRO A 404 6.61 42.16 -35.46
C PRO A 404 7.45 43.39 -35.10
N GLN A 405 7.49 43.76 -33.82
CA GLN A 405 8.40 44.80 -33.33
C GLN A 405 9.80 44.23 -33.12
N GLU A 406 10.81 44.88 -33.69
CA GLU A 406 12.21 44.51 -33.47
C GLU A 406 12.56 44.52 -31.98
N GLY A 407 13.12 43.40 -31.50
CA GLY A 407 13.61 43.25 -30.12
C GLY A 407 12.59 42.73 -29.10
N LEU A 408 11.34 42.44 -29.49
CA LEU A 408 10.38 41.74 -28.63
C LEU A 408 10.37 40.22 -28.86
N PRO A 409 10.12 39.40 -27.82
CA PRO A 409 9.97 37.95 -27.96
C PRO A 409 8.74 37.57 -28.77
N HIS A 410 8.87 36.49 -29.56
CA HIS A 410 7.78 35.93 -30.34
C HIS A 410 6.95 34.91 -29.53
N TRP A 411 5.70 35.25 -29.23
CA TRP A 411 4.76 34.40 -28.50
C TRP A 411 4.01 33.44 -29.43
N THR A 412 3.89 33.82 -30.71
CA THR A 412 3.12 33.09 -31.73
C THR A 412 3.41 31.58 -31.77
N PRO A 413 4.67 31.09 -31.72
CA PRO A 413 4.94 29.65 -31.72
C PRO A 413 4.31 28.92 -30.53
N LEU A 414 4.49 29.46 -29.32
CA LEU A 414 3.90 28.88 -28.10
C LEU A 414 2.38 28.89 -28.17
N LEU A 415 1.78 30.05 -28.48
CA LEU A 415 0.34 30.22 -28.49
C LEU A 415 -0.33 29.37 -29.56
N ARG A 416 0.24 29.27 -30.77
CA ARG A 416 -0.30 28.43 -31.83
C ARG A 416 -0.19 26.96 -31.50
N ASN A 417 1.00 26.50 -31.12
CA ASN A 417 1.25 25.08 -30.91
C ASN A 417 0.51 24.55 -29.67
N ALA A 418 0.30 25.41 -28.66
CA ALA A 418 -0.54 25.12 -27.50
C ALA A 418 -2.06 25.31 -27.76
N ALA A 419 -2.50 25.57 -29.00
CA ALA A 419 -3.90 25.76 -29.39
C ALA A 419 -4.61 26.93 -28.67
N LEU A 420 -3.88 28.02 -28.39
CA LEU A 420 -4.45 29.27 -27.90
C LEU A 420 -4.83 30.26 -29.01
N LEU A 421 -4.50 29.97 -30.26
CA LEU A 421 -4.89 30.75 -31.43
C LEU A 421 -5.86 29.97 -32.32
N ASP A 422 -6.83 30.68 -32.90
CA ASP A 422 -7.67 30.16 -33.98
C ASP A 422 -6.96 30.24 -35.36
N ASP A 423 -7.65 29.81 -36.41
CA ASP A 423 -7.13 29.79 -37.79
C ASP A 423 -6.80 31.20 -38.31
N ASP A 424 -7.41 32.25 -37.75
CA ASP A 424 -7.21 33.66 -38.08
C ASP A 424 -6.16 34.34 -37.18
N ASN A 425 -5.40 33.57 -36.38
CA ASN A 425 -4.43 34.03 -35.41
C ASN A 425 -5.00 34.87 -34.27
N ARG A 426 -6.27 34.64 -33.90
CA ARG A 426 -6.92 35.29 -32.77
C ARG A 426 -6.88 34.42 -31.53
N LEU A 427 -6.67 35.07 -30.38
CA LEU A 427 -6.67 34.44 -29.07
C LEU A 427 -8.04 33.84 -28.77
N THR A 428 -8.05 32.53 -28.56
CA THR A 428 -9.22 31.77 -28.13
C THR A 428 -9.58 32.08 -26.68
N ASP A 429 -10.71 31.53 -26.21
CA ASP A 429 -11.11 31.61 -24.79
C ASP A 429 -10.36 30.61 -23.89
N GLY A 430 -9.54 29.75 -24.49
CA GLY A 430 -8.71 28.79 -23.76
C GLY A 430 -7.65 29.48 -22.89
N PHE A 431 -7.06 28.69 -22.00
CA PHE A 431 -5.86 29.09 -21.28
C PHE A 431 -4.79 27.99 -21.42
N LEU A 432 -3.53 28.33 -21.16
CA LEU A 432 -2.42 27.39 -21.09
C LEU A 432 -1.86 27.42 -19.68
N LEU A 433 -1.74 26.25 -19.07
CA LEU A 433 -1.12 26.11 -17.76
C LEU A 433 0.33 25.65 -17.93
N ILE A 434 1.24 26.29 -17.21
CA ILE A 434 2.68 25.99 -17.25
C ILE A 434 3.18 25.85 -15.81
N ARG A 435 3.84 24.74 -15.49
CA ARG A 435 4.44 24.46 -14.18
C ARG A 435 5.93 24.21 -14.34
N ARG A 436 6.75 24.88 -13.52
CA ARG A 436 8.18 24.57 -13.48
C ARG A 436 8.40 23.13 -13.01
N VAL A 437 9.32 22.41 -13.64
CA VAL A 437 9.71 21.04 -13.25
C VAL A 437 11.20 21.00 -12.89
N SER A 438 11.64 19.90 -12.29
CA SER A 438 13.07 19.66 -12.09
C SER A 438 13.73 19.39 -13.44
N SER A 439 14.79 20.13 -13.78
CA SER A 439 15.58 19.88 -14.99
C SER A 439 16.24 18.51 -15.01
N ASP A 440 16.56 17.98 -13.81
CA ASP A 440 17.21 16.69 -13.63
C ASP A 440 16.21 15.53 -13.69
N PHE A 441 14.92 15.81 -13.51
CA PHE A 441 13.86 14.80 -13.54
C PHE A 441 12.51 15.41 -13.94
N SER A 442 12.44 15.84 -15.20
CA SER A 442 11.28 16.55 -15.75
C SER A 442 10.04 15.66 -15.89
N GLU A 443 10.23 14.38 -16.23
CA GLU A 443 9.18 13.35 -16.30
C GLU A 443 8.54 13.04 -14.94
N GLY A 444 9.15 13.48 -13.84
CA GLY A 444 8.61 13.35 -12.49
C GLY A 444 7.17 13.83 -12.36
N ILE A 445 6.77 14.83 -13.16
CA ILE A 445 5.40 15.35 -13.17
C ILE A 445 4.36 14.38 -13.75
N LEU A 446 4.78 13.41 -14.55
CA LEU A 446 3.90 12.43 -15.21
C LEU A 446 3.54 11.26 -14.30
N TYR A 447 4.23 11.09 -13.17
CA TYR A 447 3.89 10.06 -12.19
C TYR A 447 2.58 10.40 -11.48
N ASP A 448 1.82 9.37 -11.10
CA ASP A 448 0.44 9.51 -10.62
C ASP A 448 0.24 10.51 -9.49
N GLU A 449 1.17 10.59 -8.54
CA GLU A 449 1.03 11.48 -7.40
C GLU A 449 1.23 12.94 -7.80
N GLN A 450 2.34 13.23 -8.49
CA GLN A 450 2.69 14.57 -8.96
C GLN A 450 1.67 15.07 -9.98
N TYR A 451 1.24 14.21 -10.91
CA TYR A 451 0.25 14.57 -11.92
C TYR A 451 -1.12 14.87 -11.29
N ARG A 452 -1.53 14.08 -10.28
CA ARG A 452 -2.79 14.33 -9.56
C ARG A 452 -2.74 15.66 -8.81
N GLN A 453 -1.62 15.98 -8.14
CA GLN A 453 -1.43 17.27 -7.49
C GLN A 453 -1.48 18.42 -8.50
N PHE A 454 -0.77 18.28 -9.62
CA PHE A 454 -0.81 19.25 -10.72
C PHE A 454 -2.24 19.51 -11.20
N ARG A 455 -3.04 18.45 -11.46
CA ARG A 455 -4.43 18.58 -11.91
C ARG A 455 -5.34 19.22 -10.87
N GLN A 456 -5.18 18.88 -9.59
CA GLN A 456 -5.95 19.52 -8.51
C GLN A 456 -5.69 21.02 -8.40
N THR A 457 -4.42 21.45 -8.50
CA THR A 457 -4.08 22.87 -8.51
C THR A 457 -4.57 23.54 -9.79
N ALA A 458 -4.46 22.88 -10.94
CA ALA A 458 -5.01 23.35 -12.22
C ALA A 458 -6.52 23.64 -12.15
N GLU A 459 -7.30 22.76 -11.53
CA GLU A 459 -8.74 22.93 -11.34
C GLU A 459 -9.07 24.13 -10.42
N ARG A 460 -8.32 24.32 -9.33
CA ARG A 460 -8.48 25.48 -8.44
C ARG A 460 -8.16 26.78 -9.16
N ILE A 461 -7.10 26.81 -9.96
CA ILE A 461 -6.72 27.96 -10.77
C ILE A 461 -7.84 28.27 -11.77
N ALA A 462 -8.31 27.27 -12.51
CA ALA A 462 -9.38 27.43 -13.49
C ALA A 462 -10.67 28.02 -12.89
N ALA A 463 -11.00 27.65 -11.64
CA ALA A 463 -12.18 28.16 -10.94
C ALA A 463 -12.08 29.65 -10.56
N GLN A 464 -10.86 30.20 -10.44
CA GLN A 464 -10.60 31.59 -10.06
C GLN A 464 -10.44 32.53 -11.26
N LEU A 465 -10.15 31.99 -12.45
CA LEU A 465 -9.95 32.80 -13.64
C LEU A 465 -11.24 33.53 -14.05
N PRO A 466 -11.16 34.83 -14.43
CA PRO A 466 -12.33 35.60 -14.85
C PRO A 466 -13.06 34.94 -16.02
N ARG A 467 -14.39 34.84 -15.96
CA ARG A 467 -15.19 34.40 -17.11
C ARG A 467 -15.46 35.59 -18.02
N ASP A 468 -15.31 35.40 -19.33
CA ASP A 468 -15.67 36.37 -20.36
C ASP A 468 -17.18 36.32 -20.69
#